data_AF-A0A258JUH9-F1
#
_entry.id   AF-A0A258JUH9-F1
#
_cell.length_a   1.000
_cell.length_b   1.000
_cell.length_c   1.000
_cell.angle_alpha   90.00
_cell.angle_beta   90.00
_cell.angle_gamma   90.00
#
_symmetry.space_group_name_H-M   'P 1'
#
loop_
_entity.id
_entity.type
_entity.pdbx_description
1 polymer ?
#
loop_
_entity_poly.entity_id
_entity_poly.type
_entity_poly.pdbx_seq_one_letter_code
_entity_poly.pdbx_strand_id
1 'polypeptide(L)'
;MTTKKSLQKFTDYSSIKTLAQFQELFDKDPAEHQKCILWLQAELNKVVNLEKPKDKDIDKYFNLCEKAITVNGYCPPDKVDFVKEDFKNQRWNANEYLIVKILHSFTKDNSRIPTVLEIAQQTGLSRTTVHKHLLESDYTTSHKHESKEVLGKLRDKALGMIYAIGMQYNDIKTLSKFVELTTEKEPKNIKNYIQVNNTKIDNHFIENLPSEAQRQIEEIILLNQK
;
A
#
# COMPACT_ATOMS: atom_id res chain seq x y z
N MET A 1 -8.41 -57.81 -26.41
CA MET A 1 -7.72 -56.54 -26.08
C MET A 1 -8.71 -55.61 -25.41
N THR A 2 -8.64 -55.53 -24.09
CA THR A 2 -9.58 -54.76 -23.27
C THR A 2 -9.12 -53.30 -23.26
N THR A 3 -9.83 -52.44 -24.00
CA THR A 3 -9.59 -51.00 -23.99
C THR A 3 -9.88 -50.45 -22.60
N LYS A 4 -8.81 -50.10 -21.86
CA LYS A 4 -8.91 -49.31 -20.63
C LYS A 4 -9.55 -47.96 -20.99
N LYS A 5 -10.80 -47.75 -20.60
CA LYS A 5 -11.39 -46.40 -20.51
C LYS A 5 -10.54 -45.60 -19.53
N SER A 6 -9.73 -44.68 -20.03
CA SER A 6 -9.05 -43.69 -19.19
C SER A 6 -10.12 -42.78 -18.58
N LEU A 7 -10.28 -42.85 -17.26
CA LEU A 7 -11.16 -41.98 -16.49
C LEU A 7 -10.71 -40.53 -16.67
N GLN A 8 -11.48 -39.78 -17.45
CA GLN A 8 -11.35 -38.33 -17.56
C GLN A 8 -11.88 -37.71 -16.26
N LYS A 9 -11.01 -37.47 -15.27
CA LYS A 9 -11.31 -36.59 -14.14
C LYS A 9 -10.74 -35.21 -14.43
N PHE A 10 -11.35 -34.48 -15.36
CA PHE A 10 -11.20 -33.04 -15.44
C PHE A 10 -12.37 -32.44 -14.66
N THR A 11 -12.20 -32.27 -13.36
CA THR A 11 -13.12 -31.45 -12.58
C THR A 11 -12.93 -30.03 -13.08
N ASP A 12 -13.90 -29.51 -13.84
CA ASP A 12 -13.87 -28.12 -14.31
C ASP A 12 -14.14 -27.17 -13.13
N TYR A 13 -13.08 -26.83 -12.40
CA TYR A 13 -13.16 -25.94 -11.24
C TYR A 13 -13.70 -24.55 -11.61
N SER A 14 -13.64 -24.15 -12.89
CA SER A 14 -14.16 -22.84 -13.33
C SER A 14 -15.69 -22.72 -13.22
N SER A 15 -16.39 -23.86 -13.11
CA SER A 15 -17.85 -23.91 -12.94
C SER A 15 -18.31 -23.66 -11.50
N ILE A 16 -17.41 -23.73 -10.51
CA ILE A 16 -17.70 -23.58 -9.08
C ILE A 16 -17.64 -22.10 -8.70
N LYS A 17 -18.75 -21.55 -8.19
CA LYS A 17 -18.91 -20.09 -7.97
C LYS A 17 -19.55 -19.71 -6.63
N THR A 18 -20.26 -20.65 -6.00
CA THR A 18 -21.04 -20.39 -4.78
C THR A 18 -20.47 -21.16 -3.59
N LEU A 19 -20.68 -20.63 -2.38
CA LEU A 19 -20.28 -21.29 -1.14
C LEU A 19 -20.89 -22.70 -1.03
N ALA A 20 -22.14 -22.89 -1.46
CA ALA A 20 -22.81 -24.18 -1.46
C ALA A 20 -22.11 -25.20 -2.38
N GLN A 21 -21.63 -24.79 -3.56
CA GLN A 21 -20.89 -25.67 -4.46
C GLN A 21 -19.50 -26.03 -3.89
N PHE A 22 -18.83 -25.10 -3.22
CA PHE A 22 -17.58 -25.40 -2.51
C PHE A 22 -17.81 -26.36 -1.34
N GLN A 23 -18.88 -26.16 -0.57
CA GLN A 23 -19.28 -27.05 0.51
C GLN A 23 -19.61 -28.46 -0.02
N GLU A 24 -20.37 -28.56 -1.11
CA GLU A 24 -20.69 -29.85 -1.75
C GLU A 24 -19.42 -30.58 -2.22
N LEU A 25 -18.47 -29.86 -2.82
CA LEU A 25 -17.19 -30.44 -3.23
C LEU A 25 -16.40 -30.92 -2.00
N PHE A 26 -16.37 -30.14 -0.93
CA PHE A 26 -15.70 -30.48 0.31
C PHE A 26 -16.29 -31.73 0.97
N ASP A 27 -17.61 -31.78 1.11
CA ASP A 27 -18.33 -32.90 1.74
C ASP A 27 -18.14 -34.20 0.95
N LYS A 28 -18.03 -34.10 -0.38
CA LYS A 28 -17.83 -35.25 -1.27
C LYS A 28 -16.38 -35.74 -1.31
N ASP A 29 -15.41 -34.82 -1.42
CA ASP A 29 -14.00 -35.14 -1.54
C ASP A 29 -13.13 -33.96 -1.06
N PRO A 30 -12.71 -33.94 0.22
CA PRO A 30 -11.87 -32.88 0.78
C PRO A 30 -10.52 -32.72 0.03
N ALA A 31 -9.96 -33.81 -0.50
CA ALA A 31 -8.70 -33.75 -1.23
C ALA A 31 -8.89 -33.07 -2.59
N GLU A 32 -10.03 -33.29 -3.26
CA GLU A 32 -10.37 -32.60 -4.50
C GLU A 32 -10.71 -31.12 -4.26
N HIS A 33 -11.37 -30.81 -3.14
CA HIS A 33 -11.57 -29.43 -2.71
C HIS A 33 -10.23 -28.69 -2.48
N GLN A 34 -9.26 -29.34 -1.85
CA GLN A 34 -7.91 -28.76 -1.68
C GLN A 34 -7.26 -28.44 -3.03
N LYS A 35 -7.40 -29.30 -4.04
CA LYS A 35 -6.89 -29.02 -5.40
C LYS A 35 -7.60 -27.83 -6.04
N CYS A 36 -8.90 -27.67 -5.79
CA CYS A 36 -9.66 -26.50 -6.25
C CYS A 36 -9.13 -25.19 -5.63
N ILE A 37 -8.82 -25.18 -4.32
CA ILE A 37 -8.18 -24.03 -3.65
C ILE A 37 -6.84 -23.69 -4.31
N LEU A 38 -5.98 -24.70 -4.50
CA LEU A 38 -4.66 -24.49 -5.13
C LEU A 38 -4.79 -23.96 -6.57
N TRP A 39 -5.79 -24.44 -7.31
CA TRP A 39 -6.11 -23.93 -8.64
C TRP A 39 -6.58 -22.46 -8.58
N LEU A 40 -7.48 -22.10 -7.67
CA LEU A 40 -7.93 -20.71 -7.49
C LEU A 40 -6.78 -19.77 -7.14
N GLN A 41 -5.87 -20.21 -6.26
CA GLN A 41 -4.67 -19.45 -5.92
C GLN A 41 -3.75 -19.27 -7.13
N ALA A 42 -3.57 -20.30 -7.95
CA ALA A 42 -2.79 -20.21 -9.18
C ALA A 42 -3.42 -19.23 -10.19
N GLU A 43 -4.75 -19.25 -10.34
CA GLU A 43 -5.44 -18.30 -11.20
C GLU A 43 -5.35 -16.86 -10.68
N LEU A 44 -5.49 -16.64 -9.37
CA LEU A 44 -5.29 -15.33 -8.75
C LEU A 44 -3.87 -14.81 -9.04
N ASN A 45 -2.86 -15.64 -8.83
CA ASN A 45 -1.46 -15.29 -9.10
C ASN A 45 -1.24 -14.94 -10.59
N LYS A 46 -1.88 -15.66 -11.52
CA LYS A 46 -1.81 -15.32 -12.95
C LYS A 46 -2.37 -13.93 -13.21
N VAL A 47 -3.57 -13.64 -12.70
CA VAL A 47 -4.25 -12.36 -12.93
C VAL A 47 -3.48 -11.18 -12.34
N VAL A 48 -2.96 -11.32 -11.11
CA VAL A 48 -2.14 -10.28 -10.45
C VAL A 48 -0.84 -10.01 -11.20
N ASN A 49 -0.27 -11.02 -11.85
CA ASN A 49 0.99 -10.88 -12.60
C ASN A 49 0.81 -10.42 -14.05
N LEU A 50 -0.42 -10.28 -14.56
CA LEU A 50 -0.67 -9.72 -15.89
C LEU A 50 -0.07 -8.31 -16.01
N GLU A 51 0.34 -7.93 -17.22
CA GLU A 51 0.80 -6.57 -17.50
C GLU A 51 -0.31 -5.53 -17.28
N LYS A 52 -1.56 -5.92 -17.59
CA LYS A 52 -2.76 -5.10 -17.42
C LYS A 52 -3.88 -5.95 -16.82
N PRO A 53 -3.92 -6.08 -15.48
CA PRO A 53 -5.00 -6.79 -14.82
C PRO A 53 -6.33 -6.06 -15.07
N LYS A 54 -7.43 -6.81 -15.10
CA LYS A 54 -8.77 -6.23 -14.96
C LYS A 54 -9.18 -6.37 -13.50
N ASP A 55 -9.54 -5.27 -12.87
CA ASP A 55 -9.97 -5.22 -11.44
C ASP A 55 -11.04 -6.25 -11.12
N LYS A 56 -12.01 -6.41 -12.04
CA LYS A 56 -13.07 -7.42 -11.92
C LYS A 56 -12.57 -8.86 -11.84
N ASP A 57 -11.42 -9.17 -12.44
CA ASP A 57 -10.84 -10.52 -12.41
C ASP A 57 -10.12 -10.76 -11.07
N ILE A 58 -9.37 -9.78 -10.55
CA ILE A 58 -8.71 -9.87 -9.25
C ILE A 58 -9.75 -10.06 -8.14
N ASP A 59 -10.76 -9.19 -8.08
CA ASP A 59 -11.84 -9.27 -7.10
C ASP A 59 -12.60 -10.59 -7.21
N LYS A 60 -12.86 -11.05 -8.43
CA LYS A 60 -13.51 -12.34 -8.67
C LYS A 60 -12.73 -13.48 -8.01
N TYR A 61 -11.43 -13.59 -8.25
CA TYR A 61 -10.65 -14.70 -7.69
C TYR A 61 -10.44 -14.58 -6.19
N PHE A 62 -10.25 -13.37 -5.64
CA PHE A 62 -10.24 -13.18 -4.18
C PHE A 62 -11.54 -13.64 -3.53
N ASN A 63 -12.70 -13.26 -4.09
CA ASN A 63 -14.01 -13.65 -3.58
C ASN A 63 -14.25 -15.17 -3.68
N LEU A 64 -13.69 -15.84 -4.71
CA LEU A 64 -13.79 -17.29 -4.85
C LEU A 64 -12.89 -18.01 -3.84
N CYS A 65 -11.66 -17.55 -3.64
CA CYS A 65 -10.77 -18.06 -2.60
C CYS A 65 -11.39 -17.92 -1.20
N GLU A 66 -11.97 -16.76 -0.89
CA GLU A 66 -12.65 -16.51 0.40
C GLU A 66 -13.78 -17.52 0.63
N LYS A 67 -14.63 -17.75 -0.37
CA LYS A 67 -15.72 -18.74 -0.29
C LYS A 67 -15.19 -20.17 -0.14
N ALA A 68 -14.13 -20.53 -0.86
CA ALA A 68 -13.56 -21.87 -0.80
C ALA A 68 -12.99 -22.18 0.59
N ILE A 69 -12.35 -21.21 1.25
CA ILE A 69 -11.72 -21.42 2.57
C ILE A 69 -12.72 -21.29 3.74
N THR A 70 -13.86 -20.63 3.53
CA THR A 70 -14.90 -20.47 4.56
C THR A 70 -15.88 -21.64 4.66
N VAL A 71 -15.67 -22.74 3.94
CA VAL A 71 -16.45 -23.98 4.13
C VAL A 71 -16.20 -24.57 5.53
N ASN A 72 -17.22 -25.21 6.10
CA ASN A 72 -17.30 -25.61 7.52
C ASN A 72 -16.19 -26.58 7.99
N GLY A 73 -15.37 -27.14 7.09
CA GLY A 73 -14.25 -28.02 7.44
C GLY A 73 -12.85 -27.37 7.45
N TYR A 74 -12.68 -26.16 6.91
CA TYR A 74 -11.42 -25.41 7.00
C TYR A 74 -11.51 -24.25 8.00
N CYS A 75 -12.67 -23.61 8.08
CA CYS A 75 -12.90 -22.49 8.97
C CYS A 75 -14.07 -22.79 9.92
N PRO A 76 -13.82 -22.88 11.23
CA PRO A 76 -14.89 -22.85 12.22
C PRO A 76 -15.77 -21.59 12.06
N PRO A 77 -17.09 -21.65 12.33
CA PRO A 77 -17.99 -20.50 12.21
C PRO A 77 -17.55 -19.26 12.99
N ASP A 78 -16.91 -19.45 14.15
CA ASP A 78 -16.38 -18.40 15.02
C ASP A 78 -15.12 -17.71 14.46
N LYS A 79 -14.48 -18.27 13.43
CA LYS A 79 -13.27 -17.73 12.80
C LYS A 79 -13.50 -17.13 11.42
N VAL A 80 -14.73 -17.18 10.91
CA VAL A 80 -15.06 -16.69 9.56
C VAL A 80 -14.68 -15.23 9.39
N ASP A 81 -14.92 -14.39 10.40
CA ASP A 81 -14.60 -12.96 10.33
C ASP A 81 -13.09 -12.69 10.30
N PHE A 82 -12.29 -13.52 10.98
CA PHE A 82 -10.83 -13.44 10.91
C PHE A 82 -10.32 -13.78 9.51
N VAL A 83 -10.84 -14.86 8.90
CA VAL A 83 -10.47 -15.25 7.53
C VAL A 83 -10.85 -14.17 6.52
N LYS A 84 -12.05 -13.58 6.68
CA LYS A 84 -12.49 -12.45 5.84
C LYS A 84 -11.54 -11.26 5.96
N GLU A 85 -11.11 -10.93 7.17
CA GLU A 85 -10.18 -9.82 7.39
C GLU A 85 -8.81 -10.09 6.77
N ASP A 86 -8.29 -11.31 6.88
CA ASP A 86 -7.05 -11.70 6.22
C ASP A 86 -7.15 -11.56 4.69
N PHE A 87 -8.25 -11.99 4.08
CA PHE A 87 -8.48 -11.81 2.64
C PHE A 87 -8.59 -10.34 2.23
N LYS A 88 -9.19 -9.48 3.06
CA LYS A 88 -9.19 -8.02 2.81
C LYS A 88 -7.76 -7.47 2.83
N ASN A 89 -6.94 -7.89 3.80
CA ASN A 89 -5.54 -7.47 3.89
C ASN A 89 -4.72 -7.95 2.69
N GLN A 90 -4.89 -9.21 2.27
CA GLN A 90 -4.22 -9.74 1.09
C GLN A 90 -4.64 -8.98 -0.18
N ARG A 91 -5.93 -8.64 -0.32
CA ARG A 91 -6.44 -7.83 -1.43
C ARG A 91 -5.86 -6.42 -1.42
N TRP A 92 -5.77 -5.80 -0.24
CA TRP A 92 -5.12 -4.53 -0.06
C TRP A 92 -3.66 -4.58 -0.55
N ASN A 93 -2.90 -5.57 -0.10
CA ASN A 93 -1.49 -5.75 -0.48
C ASN A 93 -1.32 -5.99 -1.99
N ALA A 94 -2.21 -6.78 -2.60
CA ALA A 94 -2.19 -7.03 -4.04
C ALA A 94 -2.44 -5.73 -4.84
N ASN A 95 -3.41 -4.92 -4.41
CA ASN A 95 -3.69 -3.62 -5.04
C ASN A 95 -2.51 -2.66 -4.88
N GLU A 96 -1.89 -2.62 -3.70
CA GLU A 96 -0.71 -1.80 -3.42
C GLU A 96 0.47 -2.20 -4.32
N TYR A 97 0.76 -3.51 -4.42
CA TYR A 97 1.78 -4.03 -5.31
C TYR A 97 1.57 -3.59 -6.77
N LEU A 98 0.34 -3.67 -7.27
CA LEU A 98 0.01 -3.25 -8.63
C LEU A 98 0.25 -1.74 -8.85
N ILE A 99 -0.18 -0.92 -7.89
CA ILE A 99 0.02 0.53 -7.95
C ILE A 99 1.52 0.86 -7.97
N VAL A 100 2.33 0.25 -7.11
CA VAL A 100 3.79 0.46 -7.06
C VAL A 100 4.47 0.00 -8.35
N LYS A 101 4.09 -1.17 -8.88
CA LYS A 101 4.60 -1.70 -10.17
C LYS A 101 4.33 -0.72 -11.32
N ILE A 102 3.12 -0.17 -11.39
CA ILE A 102 2.75 0.82 -12.41
C ILE A 102 3.46 2.15 -12.20
N LEU A 103 3.56 2.65 -10.97
CA LEU A 103 4.34 3.87 -10.67
C LEU A 103 5.78 3.75 -11.17
N HIS A 104 6.44 2.61 -10.89
CA HIS A 104 7.82 2.37 -11.30
C HIS A 104 7.97 2.29 -12.83
N SER A 105 7.20 1.42 -13.48
CA SER A 105 7.29 1.21 -14.93
C SER A 105 6.91 2.46 -15.70
N PHE A 106 5.82 3.13 -15.33
CA PHE A 106 5.39 4.36 -15.99
C PHE A 106 6.43 5.48 -15.86
N THR A 107 7.00 5.67 -14.68
CA THR A 107 8.01 6.71 -14.45
C THR A 107 9.28 6.43 -15.25
N LYS A 108 9.70 5.16 -15.32
CA LYS A 108 10.84 4.75 -16.13
C LYS A 108 10.62 5.06 -17.61
N ASP A 109 9.44 4.75 -18.13
CA ASP A 109 9.17 4.81 -19.58
C ASP A 109 8.79 6.23 -20.05
N ASN A 110 8.19 7.05 -19.18
CA ASN A 110 7.66 8.37 -19.52
C ASN A 110 8.44 9.53 -18.88
N SER A 111 9.45 9.24 -18.04
CA SER A 111 10.21 10.24 -17.28
C SER A 111 9.35 11.20 -16.45
N ARG A 112 8.14 10.76 -16.05
CA ARG A 112 7.22 11.51 -15.19
C ARG A 112 6.38 10.57 -14.34
N ILE A 113 5.86 11.10 -13.24
CA ILE A 113 4.93 10.37 -12.38
C ILE A 113 3.56 10.26 -13.08
N PRO A 114 2.91 9.09 -13.09
CA PRO A 114 1.56 8.95 -13.64
C PRO A 114 0.52 9.67 -12.76
N THR A 115 -0.54 10.14 -13.39
CA THR A 115 -1.75 10.63 -12.71
C THR A 115 -2.58 9.49 -12.14
N VAL A 116 -3.47 9.79 -11.18
CA VAL A 116 -4.42 8.80 -10.62
C VAL A 116 -5.24 8.10 -11.72
N LEU A 117 -5.62 8.84 -12.77
CA LEU A 117 -6.35 8.27 -13.90
C LEU A 117 -5.51 7.25 -14.68
N GLU A 118 -4.24 7.56 -14.93
CA GLU A 118 -3.33 6.66 -15.65
C GLU A 118 -3.03 5.41 -14.84
N ILE A 119 -2.83 5.55 -13.52
CA ILE A 119 -2.67 4.39 -12.62
C ILE A 119 -3.92 3.52 -12.66
N ALA A 120 -5.12 4.11 -12.56
CA ALA A 120 -6.38 3.37 -12.63
C ALA A 120 -6.53 2.63 -13.98
N GLN A 121 -6.19 3.28 -15.09
CA GLN A 121 -6.27 2.68 -16.42
C GLN A 121 -5.28 1.51 -16.60
N GLN A 122 -4.08 1.61 -16.04
CA GLN A 122 -3.05 0.57 -16.20
C GLN A 122 -3.20 -0.59 -15.21
N THR A 123 -3.60 -0.31 -13.97
CA THR A 123 -3.86 -1.34 -12.95
C THR A 123 -5.22 -2.02 -13.13
N GLY A 124 -6.13 -1.38 -13.86
CA GLY A 124 -7.53 -1.77 -13.96
C GLY A 124 -8.39 -1.32 -12.77
N LEU A 125 -7.76 -0.89 -11.65
CA LEU A 125 -8.42 -0.53 -10.41
C LEU A 125 -9.31 0.71 -10.56
N SER A 126 -10.34 0.82 -9.74
CA SER A 126 -11.14 2.04 -9.67
C SER A 126 -10.30 3.25 -9.23
N ARG A 127 -10.62 4.46 -9.75
CA ARG A 127 -9.95 5.71 -9.32
C ARG A 127 -10.06 5.94 -7.82
N THR A 128 -11.19 5.59 -7.22
CA THR A 128 -11.42 5.67 -5.77
C THR A 128 -10.51 4.72 -5.01
N THR A 129 -10.31 3.49 -5.49
CA THR A 129 -9.36 2.53 -4.90
C THR A 129 -7.94 3.06 -4.99
N VAL A 130 -7.51 3.52 -6.18
CA VAL A 130 -6.18 4.11 -6.35
C VAL A 130 -5.98 5.32 -5.43
N HIS A 131 -6.94 6.24 -5.39
CA HIS A 131 -6.86 7.42 -4.54
C HIS A 131 -6.82 7.05 -3.06
N LYS A 132 -7.63 6.08 -2.64
CA LYS A 132 -7.61 5.51 -1.29
C LYS A 132 -6.24 4.94 -0.97
N HIS A 133 -5.67 4.08 -1.83
CA HIS A 133 -4.33 3.55 -1.61
C HIS A 133 -3.27 4.64 -1.62
N LEU A 134 -3.35 5.69 -2.44
CA LEU A 134 -2.35 6.77 -2.41
C LEU A 134 -2.45 7.67 -1.17
N LEU A 135 -3.63 7.78 -0.54
CA LEU A 135 -3.86 8.58 0.66
C LEU A 135 -3.73 7.80 1.97
N GLU A 136 -4.34 6.61 2.01
CA GLU A 136 -4.44 5.70 3.15
C GLU A 136 -3.43 4.55 3.08
N SER A 137 -2.58 4.44 2.04
CA SER A 137 -1.31 3.74 2.23
C SER A 137 -0.52 4.56 3.24
N ASP A 138 -0.83 4.30 4.48
CA ASP A 138 -0.20 4.86 5.60
C ASP A 138 1.17 4.16 5.60
N TYR A 139 2.18 4.87 5.10
CA TYR A 139 3.62 4.61 5.30
C TYR A 139 3.99 4.45 6.81
N THR A 140 2.98 4.59 7.67
CA THR A 140 2.83 4.35 9.09
C THR A 140 1.81 3.21 9.20
N THR A 141 2.10 1.97 9.56
CA THR A 141 2.30 1.59 10.96
C THR A 141 2.79 0.11 11.08
N SER A 142 2.91 -0.65 9.98
CA SER A 142 3.46 -2.03 10.02
C SER A 142 4.40 -2.43 8.87
N HIS A 143 4.57 -1.61 7.82
CA HIS A 143 5.44 -1.90 6.65
C HIS A 143 6.58 -0.88 6.45
N LYS A 144 7.02 -0.23 7.55
CA LYS A 144 7.94 0.93 7.54
C LYS A 144 9.32 0.71 6.90
N HIS A 145 9.80 -0.52 6.71
CA HIS A 145 11.16 -0.74 6.20
C HIS A 145 11.20 -0.83 4.67
N GLU A 146 10.32 -1.60 4.04
CA GLU A 146 10.44 -1.88 2.60
C GLU A 146 9.89 -0.73 1.73
N SER A 147 8.77 -0.10 2.10
CA SER A 147 8.17 0.96 1.27
C SER A 147 8.91 2.30 1.35
N LYS A 148 9.50 2.62 2.51
CA LYS A 148 10.46 3.75 2.65
C LYS A 148 11.75 3.48 1.89
N GLU A 149 12.22 2.24 1.86
CA GLU A 149 13.36 1.87 1.03
C GLU A 149 13.04 1.96 -0.45
N VAL A 150 11.83 1.60 -0.90
CA VAL A 150 11.45 1.72 -2.32
C VAL A 150 11.33 3.18 -2.74
N LEU A 151 10.65 4.02 -1.95
CA LEU A 151 10.61 5.47 -2.22
C LEU A 151 11.97 6.13 -2.04
N GLY A 152 12.77 5.70 -1.08
CA GLY A 152 14.17 6.11 -0.88
C GLY A 152 15.01 5.75 -2.11
N LYS A 153 14.97 4.50 -2.55
CA LYS A 153 15.65 4.02 -3.77
C LYS A 153 15.16 4.74 -5.02
N LEU A 154 13.86 5.05 -5.13
CA LEU A 154 13.30 5.84 -6.23
C LEU A 154 13.76 7.30 -6.18
N ARG A 155 13.79 7.90 -4.99
CA ARG A 155 14.34 9.24 -4.75
C ARG A 155 15.84 9.27 -5.10
N ASP A 156 16.63 8.32 -4.62
CA ASP A 156 18.07 8.24 -4.86
C ASP A 156 18.35 8.03 -6.35
N LYS A 157 17.56 7.19 -7.02
CA LYS A 157 17.63 7.01 -8.47
C LYS A 157 17.25 8.28 -9.24
N ALA A 158 16.20 8.98 -8.82
CA ALA A 158 15.81 10.26 -9.40
C ALA A 158 16.88 11.34 -9.20
N LEU A 159 17.47 11.43 -8.01
CA LEU A 159 18.60 12.31 -7.71
C LEU A 159 19.82 11.97 -8.58
N GLY A 160 20.15 10.69 -8.72
CA GLY A 160 21.22 10.23 -9.62
C GLY A 160 20.97 10.60 -11.09
N MET A 161 19.72 10.52 -11.57
CA MET A 161 19.35 10.95 -12.92
C MET A 161 19.49 12.47 -13.11
N ILE A 162 19.05 13.28 -12.15
CA ILE A 162 19.22 14.74 -12.19
C ILE A 162 20.71 15.10 -12.26
N TYR A 163 21.55 14.45 -11.44
CA TYR A 163 22.99 14.64 -11.48
C TYR A 163 23.60 14.25 -12.85
N ALA A 164 23.25 13.07 -13.36
CA ALA A 164 23.77 12.57 -14.64
C ALA A 164 23.39 13.50 -15.82
N ILE A 165 22.13 13.96 -15.88
CA ILE A 165 21.65 14.92 -16.89
C ILE A 165 22.42 16.23 -16.76
N GLY A 166 22.54 16.77 -15.53
CA GLY A 166 23.27 17.99 -15.27
C GLY A 166 24.72 17.94 -15.73
N MET A 167 25.41 16.82 -15.48
CA MET A 167 26.80 16.60 -15.91
C MET A 167 26.92 16.39 -17.43
N GLN A 168 26.03 15.59 -18.03
CA GLN A 168 26.08 15.27 -19.47
C GLN A 168 25.86 16.51 -20.34
N TYR A 169 24.92 17.38 -19.94
CA TYR A 169 24.53 18.56 -20.72
C TYR A 169 25.14 19.87 -20.21
N ASN A 170 25.99 19.79 -19.19
CA ASN A 170 26.57 20.94 -18.49
C ASN A 170 25.48 21.96 -18.04
N ASP A 171 24.33 21.44 -17.60
CA ASP A 171 23.18 22.24 -17.20
C ASP A 171 23.27 22.59 -15.71
N ILE A 172 23.77 23.79 -15.46
CA ILE A 172 23.96 24.37 -14.13
C ILE A 172 22.63 24.47 -13.35
N LYS A 173 21.49 24.68 -14.02
CA LYS A 173 20.19 24.77 -13.34
C LYS A 173 19.77 23.42 -12.78
N THR A 174 19.95 22.37 -13.58
CA THR A 174 19.68 20.99 -13.18
C THR A 174 20.61 20.55 -12.04
N LEU A 175 21.90 20.87 -12.12
CA LEU A 175 22.85 20.60 -11.02
C LEU A 175 22.52 21.40 -9.75
N SER A 176 22.08 22.65 -9.88
CA SER A 176 21.64 23.45 -8.73
C SER A 176 20.41 22.83 -8.05
N LYS A 177 19.50 22.25 -8.84
CA LYS A 177 18.32 21.56 -8.31
C LYS A 177 18.70 20.27 -7.60
N PHE A 178 19.66 19.50 -8.14
CA PHE A 178 20.23 18.35 -7.44
C PHE A 178 20.75 18.76 -6.05
N VAL A 179 21.60 19.79 -5.99
CA VAL A 179 22.15 20.30 -4.72
C VAL A 179 21.04 20.65 -3.74
N GLU A 180 20.02 21.41 -4.16
CA GLU A 180 18.87 21.80 -3.31
C GLU A 180 18.10 20.59 -2.75
N LEU A 181 18.00 19.51 -3.51
CA LEU A 181 17.27 18.30 -3.13
C LEU A 181 18.10 17.32 -2.28
N THR A 182 19.43 17.45 -2.32
CA THR A 182 20.37 16.64 -1.53
C THR A 182 20.86 17.33 -0.27
N THR A 183 20.83 18.66 -0.21
CA THR A 183 21.14 19.38 1.04
C THR A 183 19.92 19.36 1.95
N GLU A 184 20.13 18.91 3.19
CA GLU A 184 19.13 19.09 4.24
C GLU A 184 18.90 20.59 4.39
N LYS A 185 17.67 21.05 4.09
CA LYS A 185 17.27 22.39 4.45
C LYS A 185 17.32 22.43 5.96
N GLU A 186 18.26 23.19 6.54
CA GLU A 186 18.15 23.56 7.94
C GLU A 186 16.70 24.03 8.17
N PRO A 187 16.02 23.53 9.20
CA PRO A 187 14.63 23.88 9.45
C PRO A 187 14.56 25.40 9.45
N LYS A 188 13.79 25.96 8.50
CA LYS A 188 13.58 27.40 8.40
C LYS A 188 13.07 27.90 9.74
N ASN A 189 13.99 28.42 10.55
CA ASN A 189 13.82 29.18 11.77
C ASN A 189 12.45 28.95 12.42
N ILE A 190 12.29 27.82 13.13
CA ILE A 190 11.13 27.63 14.01
C ILE A 190 11.21 28.76 15.01
N LYS A 191 10.35 29.75 14.83
CA LYS A 191 10.27 30.91 15.71
C LYS A 191 9.70 30.44 17.04
N ASN A 192 10.58 30.09 17.98
CA ASN A 192 10.23 29.70 19.35
C ASN A 192 9.85 30.94 20.18
N TYR A 193 8.81 31.66 19.75
CA TYR A 193 8.25 32.77 20.50
C TYR A 193 6.74 32.86 20.32
N ILE A 194 6.05 33.31 21.35
CA ILE A 194 4.63 33.67 21.33
C ILE A 194 4.55 35.19 21.23
N GLN A 195 3.63 35.73 20.44
CA GLN A 195 3.41 37.17 20.36
C GLN A 195 1.95 37.50 20.69
N VAL A 196 1.72 38.31 21.72
CA VAL A 196 0.39 38.78 22.13
C VAL A 196 0.43 40.29 22.23
N ASN A 197 -0.43 41.01 21.50
CA ASN A 197 -0.52 42.48 21.52
C ASN A 197 0.84 43.19 21.38
N ASN A 198 1.65 42.78 20.40
CA ASN A 198 3.02 43.26 20.16
C ASN A 198 4.07 42.91 21.23
N THR A 199 3.71 42.20 22.29
CA THR A 199 4.66 41.64 23.25
C THR A 199 5.17 40.30 22.74
N LYS A 200 6.49 40.19 22.53
CA LYS A 200 7.17 38.95 22.17
C LYS A 200 7.63 38.24 23.43
N ILE A 201 7.16 37.01 23.61
CA ILE A 201 7.50 36.11 24.72
C ILE A 201 8.36 34.99 24.12
N ASP A 202 9.65 34.99 24.45
CA ASP A 202 10.58 33.90 24.15
C ASP A 202 11.21 33.37 25.44
N ASN A 203 12.02 32.31 25.34
CA ASN A 203 12.67 31.71 26.51
C ASN A 203 13.49 32.73 27.29
N HIS A 204 14.18 33.64 26.61
CA HIS A 204 14.98 34.67 27.27
C HIS A 204 14.11 35.67 28.04
N PHE A 205 12.96 36.05 27.49
CA PHE A 205 11.99 36.86 28.21
C PHE A 205 11.52 36.17 29.50
N ILE A 206 11.19 34.87 29.44
CA ILE A 206 10.72 34.10 30.61
C ILE A 206 11.84 33.97 31.66
N GLU A 207 13.06 33.65 31.25
CA GLU A 207 14.22 33.50 32.14
C GLU A 207 14.57 34.79 32.90
N ASN A 208 14.25 35.96 32.33
CA ASN A 208 14.48 37.25 32.96
C ASN A 208 13.32 37.74 33.85
N LEU A 209 12.20 37.01 33.91
CA LEU A 209 11.11 37.35 34.82
C LEU A 209 11.49 37.04 36.29
N PRO A 210 10.92 37.75 37.27
CA PRO A 210 11.04 37.37 38.67
C PRO A 210 10.55 35.94 38.91
N SER A 211 11.19 35.21 39.83
CA SER A 211 10.90 33.79 40.08
C SER A 211 9.42 33.51 40.41
N GLU A 212 8.73 34.47 41.04
CA GLU A 212 7.30 34.36 41.32
C GLU A 212 6.45 34.36 40.03
N ALA A 213 6.79 35.20 39.06
CA ALA A 213 6.10 35.27 37.76
C ALA A 213 6.40 34.04 36.88
N GLN A 214 7.62 33.51 36.94
CA GLN A 214 7.96 32.25 36.26
C GLN A 214 7.09 31.09 36.76
N ARG A 215 6.92 30.98 38.09
CA ARG A 215 6.10 29.93 38.69
C ARG A 215 4.63 30.02 38.28
N GLN A 216 4.07 31.23 38.20
CA GLN A 216 2.69 31.43 37.74
C GLN A 216 2.50 30.98 36.28
N ILE A 217 3.49 31.22 35.41
CA ILE A 217 3.46 30.78 34.01
C ILE A 217 3.47 29.25 33.95
N GLU A 218 4.33 28.58 34.73
CA GLU A 218 4.37 27.12 34.81
C GLU A 218 3.03 26.54 35.29
N GLU A 219 2.43 27.13 36.33
CA GLU A 219 1.13 26.71 36.87
C GLU A 219 0.01 26.81 35.80
N ILE A 220 -0.02 27.91 35.02
CA ILE A 220 -1.00 28.09 33.93
C ILE A 220 -0.80 27.05 32.82
N ILE A 221 0.45 26.76 32.44
CA ILE A 221 0.74 25.76 31.40
C ILE A 221 0.30 24.36 31.86
N LEU A 222 0.63 23.99 33.10
CA LEU A 222 0.27 22.69 33.67
C LEU A 222 -1.24 22.51 33.87
N LEU A 223 -1.98 23.59 34.16
CA LEU A 223 -3.44 23.56 34.28
C LEU A 223 -4.14 23.28 32.94
N ASN A 224 -3.55 23.66 31.82
CA ASN A 224 -4.13 23.52 30.47
C ASN A 224 -3.65 22.27 29.70
N GLN A 225 -2.91 21.36 30.36
CA GLN A 225 -2.48 20.07 29.78
C GLN A 225 -3.37 18.88 30.20
N LYS A 226 -4.53 19.13 30.82
CA LYS A 226 -5.59 18.13 31.05
C LYS A 226 -6.68 18.25 29.99
#